data_AF-A0A7R9VZD2-F1
#
_entry.id   AF-A0A7R9VZD2-F1
#
_cell.length_a   1.000
_cell.length_b   1.000
_cell.length_c   1.000
_cell.angle_alpha   90.00
_cell.angle_beta   90.00
_cell.angle_gamma   90.00
#
_symmetry.space_group_name_H-M   'P 1'
#
loop_
_entity.id
_entity.type
_entity.pdbx_description
1 polymer ?
#
loop_
_entity_poly.entity_id
_entity_poly.type
_entity_poly.pdbx_seq_one_letter_code
_entity_poly.pdbx_strand_id
1 'polypeptide(L)'
;MATTDEERALLSWVRRQGVGTHIEADYAKGFSGTKMDTVLEKGFADLMLGTDGSRGASALDLFPRQACSCTMTAEGEHGCDCTGKWLRTLNSQGNCYVYVHTISHEIRGSRPPGFVDHEELDAARARRNEAALGGRWHAFPSCHVQKWNDAVMQIWSEDGKVPLLIVDDPETYIELLVKFSTRGGAELVNTRPFVLPVSRTGIKFDDAFAHMAGCMTAAIQQGRPIVLDCQDNSPNWLDKLCNAPKFRSKFPEQVFNPRAQAWQRQYAAVTAPGFAVVLLTTAGPNDYENELHSKIPWHNVKPLRVRRYIPAEYIFLADLTVKLEVAKEQRQVPLLLDTTCEHSVDTFLAYQRTQQVDMPQLCSSARTLEEVQEVLRSKLVSCLKAGDMLLIRLKDSVMDIMQYWTSASLPADIFTYGKVTMKESLERMYKDEEKEHGVCVVRDGFCIVITSWRPVTSFATDMKDYVPLHELKVFAVEIDG
;
A
#
# COMPACT_ATOMS: atom_id res chain seq x y z
N MET A 1 30.62 -3.06 -35.49
CA MET A 1 30.94 -2.81 -34.07
C MET A 1 32.33 -3.39 -33.82
N ALA A 2 33.28 -2.54 -33.46
CA ALA A 2 34.65 -2.98 -33.18
C ALA A 2 34.65 -3.67 -31.81
N THR A 3 35.03 -4.94 -31.78
CA THR A 3 35.24 -5.69 -30.54
C THR A 3 36.44 -5.10 -29.80
N THR A 4 36.29 -4.87 -28.50
CA THR A 4 37.34 -4.31 -27.65
C THR A 4 38.51 -5.30 -27.56
N ASP A 5 39.72 -4.79 -27.34
CA ASP A 5 40.91 -5.65 -27.24
C ASP A 5 40.82 -6.65 -26.07
N GLU A 6 39.94 -6.38 -25.09
CA GLU A 6 39.59 -7.27 -23.99
C GLU A 6 38.79 -8.51 -24.45
N GLU A 7 37.78 -8.34 -25.32
CA GLU A 7 37.06 -9.49 -25.92
C GLU A 7 37.99 -10.36 -26.76
N ARG A 8 38.95 -9.73 -27.46
CA ARG A 8 39.93 -10.44 -28.29
C ARG A 8 40.92 -11.23 -27.43
N ALA A 9 41.33 -10.69 -26.28
CA ALA A 9 42.19 -11.37 -25.32
C ALA A 9 41.49 -12.59 -24.69
N LEU A 10 40.22 -12.43 -24.27
CA LEU A 10 39.41 -13.49 -23.66
C LEU A 10 39.15 -14.64 -24.63
N LEU A 11 38.79 -14.32 -25.89
CA LEU A 11 38.59 -15.32 -26.94
C LEU A 11 39.87 -16.07 -27.31
N SER A 12 41.03 -15.43 -27.22
CA SER A 12 42.33 -16.09 -27.44
C SER A 12 42.71 -17.04 -26.28
N TRP A 13 42.27 -16.74 -25.06
CA TRP A 13 42.50 -17.56 -23.87
C TRP A 13 41.62 -18.82 -23.89
N VAL A 14 40.33 -18.66 -24.20
CA VAL A 14 39.39 -19.79 -24.34
C VAL A 14 39.82 -20.77 -25.44
N ARG A 15 40.35 -20.27 -26.56
CA ARG A 15 40.88 -21.12 -27.65
C ARG A 15 42.16 -21.87 -27.27
N ARG A 16 42.99 -21.33 -26.36
CA ARG A 16 44.23 -21.97 -25.91
C ARG A 16 44.01 -23.09 -24.90
N GLN A 17 42.88 -23.09 -24.19
CA GLN A 17 42.55 -24.10 -23.17
C GLN A 17 42.08 -25.45 -23.74
N GLY A 18 42.07 -25.63 -25.07
CA GLY A 18 41.95 -26.97 -25.68
C GLY A 18 40.75 -27.78 -25.20
N VAL A 19 39.55 -27.19 -25.17
CA VAL A 19 38.32 -27.91 -24.84
C VAL A 19 38.01 -28.89 -25.97
N GLY A 20 38.45 -30.13 -25.77
CA GLY A 20 38.24 -31.25 -26.67
C GLY A 20 36.76 -31.55 -26.87
N THR A 21 36.44 -32.04 -28.06
CA THR A 21 35.12 -32.51 -28.48
C THR A 21 34.74 -33.79 -27.74
N HIS A 22 34.34 -33.69 -26.48
CA HIS A 22 33.52 -34.71 -25.83
C HIS A 22 32.07 -34.22 -25.81
N ILE A 23 31.18 -35.06 -26.35
CA ILE A 23 29.73 -34.83 -26.34
C ILE A 23 29.25 -35.08 -24.90
N GLU A 24 29.34 -34.06 -24.05
CA GLU A 24 28.59 -34.02 -22.80
C GLU A 24 27.12 -33.69 -23.09
N ALA A 25 26.22 -34.33 -22.34
CA ALA A 25 24.79 -34.16 -22.48
C ALA A 25 24.39 -32.69 -22.34
N ASP A 26 23.62 -32.19 -23.31
CA ASP A 26 23.15 -30.82 -23.35
C ASP A 26 22.00 -30.63 -22.34
N TYR A 27 22.35 -30.22 -21.12
CA TYR A 27 21.41 -29.88 -20.05
C TYR A 27 20.63 -28.56 -20.33
N ALA A 28 20.93 -27.84 -21.42
CA ALA A 28 20.25 -26.58 -21.78
C ALA A 28 18.79 -26.75 -22.22
N LYS A 29 18.29 -27.99 -22.36
CA LYS A 29 16.85 -28.23 -22.61
C LYS A 29 15.96 -28.13 -21.37
N GLY A 30 16.53 -28.07 -20.16
CA GLY A 30 15.77 -28.04 -18.91
C GLY A 30 15.70 -26.68 -18.19
N PHE A 31 16.60 -25.75 -18.51
CA PHE A 31 16.70 -24.43 -17.87
C PHE A 31 16.77 -23.34 -18.93
N SER A 32 16.03 -22.26 -18.74
CA SER A 32 15.91 -21.13 -19.67
C SER A 32 17.13 -20.19 -19.66
N GLY A 33 18.34 -20.74 -19.70
CA GLY A 33 19.59 -20.01 -19.87
C GLY A 33 20.26 -20.41 -21.18
N THR A 34 21.00 -19.50 -21.81
CA THR A 34 21.81 -19.88 -22.97
C THR A 34 22.99 -20.73 -22.49
N LYS A 35 23.55 -21.56 -23.38
CA LYS A 35 24.78 -22.33 -23.08
C LYS A 35 25.93 -21.45 -22.57
N MET A 36 25.94 -20.18 -22.97
CA MET A 36 26.90 -19.17 -22.54
C MET A 36 26.74 -18.83 -21.05
N ASP A 37 25.50 -18.70 -20.58
CA ASP A 37 25.17 -18.36 -19.20
C ASP A 37 25.61 -19.47 -18.24
N THR A 38 25.40 -20.73 -18.62
CA THR A 38 25.86 -21.89 -17.84
C THR A 38 27.39 -21.97 -17.73
N VAL A 39 28.11 -21.55 -18.78
CA VAL A 39 29.58 -21.49 -18.76
C VAL A 39 30.06 -20.34 -17.86
N LEU A 40 29.38 -19.20 -17.89
CA LEU A 40 29.69 -18.05 -17.04
C LEU A 40 29.41 -18.33 -15.55
N GLU A 41 28.27 -18.94 -15.23
CA GLU A 41 27.92 -19.33 -13.86
C GLU A 41 28.92 -20.35 -13.29
N LYS A 42 29.33 -21.32 -14.11
CA LYS A 42 30.35 -22.30 -13.71
C LYS A 42 31.72 -21.65 -13.48
N GLY A 43 32.14 -20.75 -14.37
CA GLY A 43 33.39 -20.00 -14.22
C GLY A 43 33.41 -19.09 -12.99
N PHE A 44 32.27 -18.48 -12.64
CA PHE A 44 32.13 -17.67 -11.43
C PHE A 44 32.16 -18.54 -10.16
N ALA A 45 31.51 -19.71 -10.18
CA ALA A 45 31.57 -20.66 -9.08
C ALA A 45 33.00 -21.18 -8.85
N ASP A 46 33.75 -21.49 -9.90
CA ASP A 46 35.14 -21.94 -9.80
C ASP A 46 36.08 -20.83 -9.26
N LEU A 47 35.79 -19.56 -9.60
CA LEU A 47 36.50 -18.39 -9.05
C LEU A 47 36.25 -18.22 -7.54
N MET A 48 35.02 -18.46 -7.09
CA MET A 48 34.61 -18.34 -5.68
C MET A 48 35.07 -19.53 -4.83
N LEU A 49 35.22 -20.71 -5.42
CA LEU A 49 35.64 -21.93 -4.73
C LEU A 49 37.15 -22.05 -4.55
N GLY A 50 37.95 -21.12 -5.11
CA GLY A 50 39.38 -21.01 -4.83
C GLY A 50 40.09 -22.36 -4.95
N THR A 51 40.01 -23.00 -6.12
CA THR A 51 40.71 -24.28 -6.30
C THR A 51 42.22 -24.04 -6.32
N ASP A 52 42.90 -24.63 -5.32
CA ASP A 52 44.33 -24.48 -4.92
C ASP A 52 45.40 -24.87 -5.99
N GLY A 53 45.08 -24.84 -7.28
CA GLY A 53 45.91 -25.43 -8.33
C GLY A 53 46.83 -24.48 -9.11
N SER A 54 46.63 -23.16 -9.08
CA SER A 54 47.37 -22.25 -9.96
C SER A 54 48.11 -21.15 -9.18
N ARG A 55 49.33 -21.48 -8.75
CA ARG A 55 50.34 -20.50 -8.34
C ARG A 55 50.70 -19.62 -9.54
N GLY A 56 50.26 -18.36 -9.56
CA GLY A 56 50.84 -17.39 -10.48
C GLY A 56 50.05 -16.13 -10.82
N ALA A 57 49.29 -15.54 -9.89
CA ALA A 57 48.98 -14.12 -9.89
C ALA A 57 48.34 -13.77 -8.55
N SER A 58 48.83 -12.73 -7.88
CA SER A 58 48.13 -12.19 -6.71
C SER A 58 46.82 -11.56 -7.18
N ALA A 59 45.72 -11.71 -6.44
CA ALA A 59 44.46 -11.02 -6.73
C ALA A 59 44.61 -9.48 -6.77
N LEU A 60 45.74 -8.94 -6.26
CA LEU A 60 46.13 -7.54 -6.35
C LEU A 60 46.70 -7.11 -7.71
N ASP A 61 47.06 -8.04 -8.61
CA ASP A 61 47.67 -7.74 -9.91
C ASP A 61 46.63 -7.53 -11.04
N LEU A 62 45.35 -7.77 -10.76
CA LEU A 62 44.25 -7.65 -11.74
C LEU A 62 43.62 -6.25 -11.83
N PHE A 63 44.00 -5.32 -10.96
CA PHE A 63 43.58 -3.92 -11.07
C PHE A 63 44.73 -3.11 -11.71
N PRO A 64 44.59 -2.64 -12.96
CA PRO A 64 45.61 -1.79 -13.54
C PRO A 64 45.76 -0.55 -12.67
N ARG A 65 46.95 -0.35 -12.10
CA ARG A 65 47.32 0.91 -11.44
C ARG A 65 47.30 2.00 -12.48
N GLN A 66 46.15 2.63 -12.68
CA GLN A 66 46.05 3.84 -13.46
C GLN A 66 46.71 4.94 -12.62
N ALA A 67 48.00 5.18 -12.86
CA ALA A 67 48.71 6.31 -12.29
C ALA A 67 47.94 7.56 -12.70
N CYS A 68 47.23 8.18 -11.76
CA CYS A 68 46.57 9.46 -11.97
C CYS A 68 47.69 10.48 -12.20
N SER A 69 47.93 10.87 -13.45
CA SER A 69 48.98 11.82 -13.82
C SER A 69 48.51 13.25 -13.51
N CYS A 70 48.30 13.56 -12.24
CA CYS A 70 48.11 14.93 -11.79
C CYS A 70 49.50 15.53 -11.61
N THR A 71 49.99 16.22 -12.63
CA THR A 71 51.22 17.02 -12.55
C THR A 71 50.97 18.15 -11.56
N MET A 72 51.61 18.07 -10.39
CA MET A 72 51.64 19.15 -9.41
C MET A 72 52.37 20.33 -10.05
N THR A 73 51.64 21.38 -10.43
CA THR A 73 52.24 22.68 -10.70
C THR A 73 52.35 23.42 -9.39
N ALA A 74 53.51 24.02 -9.13
CA ALA A 74 53.90 24.53 -7.82
C ALA A 74 53.17 25.81 -7.38
N GLU A 75 52.24 26.33 -8.17
CA GLU A 75 51.58 27.61 -7.89
C GLU A 75 50.10 27.54 -8.28
N GLY A 76 49.23 27.34 -7.29
CA GLY A 76 47.78 27.50 -7.43
C GLY A 76 46.97 26.38 -6.79
N GLU A 77 46.32 26.69 -5.66
CA GLU A 77 45.27 25.89 -5.04
C GLU A 77 44.03 25.85 -5.96
N HIS A 78 44.08 25.06 -7.03
CA HIS A 78 42.89 24.63 -7.75
C HIS A 78 42.81 23.11 -7.61
N GLY A 79 41.97 22.69 -6.65
CA GLY A 79 41.73 21.29 -6.35
C GLY A 79 41.31 20.52 -7.60
N CYS A 80 42.08 19.50 -7.96
CA CYS A 80 41.56 18.44 -8.81
C CYS A 80 40.41 17.80 -8.04
N ASP A 81 39.18 18.10 -8.45
CA ASP A 81 37.97 17.36 -8.08
C ASP A 81 37.99 15.98 -8.74
N CYS A 82 39.06 15.22 -8.50
CA CYS A 82 39.06 13.79 -8.71
C CYS A 82 38.24 13.19 -7.56
N THR A 83 36.90 13.35 -7.60
CA THR A 83 35.97 12.95 -6.55
C THR A 83 35.86 11.43 -6.48
N GLY A 84 36.82 10.81 -5.78
CA GLY A 84 36.70 9.42 -5.39
C GLY A 84 35.46 9.21 -4.54
N LYS A 85 34.92 8.00 -4.57
CA LYS A 85 33.81 7.60 -3.71
C LYS A 85 34.37 6.75 -2.59
N TRP A 86 33.72 6.79 -1.44
CA TRP A 86 34.01 5.89 -0.34
C TRP A 86 33.12 4.65 -0.49
N LEU A 87 33.72 3.46 -0.47
CA LEU A 87 33.02 2.17 -0.47
C LEU A 87 33.01 1.61 0.95
N ARG A 88 31.89 1.00 1.37
CA ARG A 88 31.77 0.27 2.64
C ARG A 88 31.85 -1.23 2.37
N THR A 89 32.75 -1.92 3.04
CA THR A 89 32.85 -3.39 3.01
C THR A 89 32.99 -3.94 4.42
N LEU A 90 32.60 -5.20 4.64
CA LEU A 90 32.86 -5.89 5.90
C LEU A 90 34.29 -6.44 5.90
N ASN A 91 34.94 -6.42 7.05
CA ASN A 91 36.22 -7.11 7.20
C ASN A 91 36.06 -8.63 7.02
N SER A 92 37.18 -9.35 6.92
CA SER A 92 37.18 -10.82 6.74
C SER A 92 36.49 -11.60 7.86
N GLN A 93 36.27 -10.98 9.02
CA GLN A 93 35.57 -11.58 10.16
C GLN A 93 34.08 -11.23 10.20
N GLY A 94 33.58 -10.37 9.30
CA GLY A 94 32.19 -9.91 9.29
C GLY A 94 31.77 -9.01 10.46
N ASN A 95 32.74 -8.55 11.28
CA ASN A 95 32.45 -7.90 12.57
C ASN A 95 32.64 -6.38 12.56
N CYS A 96 33.33 -5.82 11.55
CA CYS A 96 33.48 -4.37 11.42
C CYS A 96 33.40 -3.91 9.98
N TYR A 97 32.84 -2.71 9.81
CA TYR A 97 32.82 -2.03 8.52
C TYR A 97 34.15 -1.31 8.29
N VAL A 98 34.64 -1.44 7.07
CA VAL A 98 35.84 -0.80 6.56
C VAL A 98 35.45 0.09 5.39
N TYR A 99 35.93 1.32 5.39
CA TYR A 99 35.67 2.30 4.34
C TYR A 99 36.91 2.46 3.46
N VAL A 100 36.75 2.25 2.16
CA VAL A 100 37.85 2.31 1.19
C VAL A 100 37.56 3.40 0.17
N HIS A 101 38.43 4.39 0.06
CA HIS A 101 38.29 5.44 -0.95
C HIS A 101 38.78 4.94 -2.32
N THR A 102 37.94 5.03 -3.36
CA THR A 102 38.20 4.37 -4.66
C THR A 102 39.39 4.90 -5.43
N ILE A 103 39.85 6.13 -5.14
CA ILE A 103 40.97 6.76 -5.86
C ILE A 103 42.24 6.78 -5.02
N SER A 104 42.15 7.24 -3.77
CA SER A 104 43.33 7.31 -2.89
C SER A 104 43.68 5.95 -2.28
N HIS A 105 42.78 4.98 -2.37
CA HIS A 105 42.85 3.70 -1.67
C HIS A 105 43.05 3.86 -0.15
N GLU A 106 42.64 5.00 0.40
CA GLU A 106 42.67 5.24 1.83
C GLU A 106 41.65 4.32 2.52
N ILE A 107 42.10 3.64 3.58
CA ILE A 107 41.29 2.70 4.34
C ILE A 107 41.05 3.29 5.74
N ARG A 108 39.77 3.40 6.13
CA ARG A 108 39.38 3.87 7.47
C ARG A 108 38.47 2.87 8.16
N GLY A 109 38.66 2.70 9.47
CA GLY A 109 37.76 1.92 10.34
C GLY A 109 36.56 2.73 10.87
N SER A 110 36.56 4.05 10.70
CA SER A 110 35.46 4.95 11.07
C SER A 110 34.84 5.58 9.81
N ARG A 111 33.53 5.90 9.89
CA ARG A 111 32.75 6.51 8.79
C ARG A 111 33.40 7.84 8.36
N PRO A 112 33.91 7.95 7.13
CA PRO A 112 34.54 9.17 6.64
C PRO A 112 33.53 10.33 6.51
N PRO A 113 33.96 11.59 6.74
CA PRO A 113 33.13 12.75 6.44
C PRO A 113 32.83 12.78 4.93
N GLY A 114 31.55 12.85 4.57
CA GLY A 114 31.08 12.78 3.18
C GLY A 114 30.77 11.38 2.64
N PHE A 115 30.96 10.31 3.44
CA PHE A 115 30.40 8.99 3.09
C PHE A 115 28.88 9.03 3.14
N VAL A 116 28.26 8.92 1.97
CA VAL A 116 26.82 8.73 1.84
C VAL A 116 26.56 7.23 1.80
N ASP A 117 25.83 6.73 2.79
CA ASP A 117 25.47 5.31 2.81
C ASP A 117 24.60 5.01 1.59
N HIS A 118 24.92 3.97 0.84
CA HIS A 118 24.11 3.58 -0.31
C HIS A 118 22.67 3.27 0.11
N GLU A 119 22.48 2.72 1.32
CA GLU A 119 21.16 2.52 1.91
C GLU A 119 20.44 3.85 2.20
N GLU A 120 21.15 4.87 2.73
CA GLU A 120 20.59 6.20 2.95
C GLU A 120 20.29 6.93 1.62
N LEU A 121 21.12 6.74 0.60
CA LEU A 121 20.98 7.32 -0.74
C LEU A 121 19.81 6.70 -1.50
N ASP A 122 19.67 5.37 -1.41
CA ASP A 122 18.56 4.62 -1.99
C ASP A 122 17.26 4.91 -1.21
N ALA A 123 17.31 5.03 0.11
CA ALA A 123 16.18 5.51 0.91
C ALA A 123 15.80 6.96 0.58
N ALA A 124 16.77 7.86 0.39
CA ALA A 124 16.51 9.25 0.02
C ALA A 124 15.98 9.38 -1.42
N ARG A 125 16.49 8.56 -2.36
CA ARG A 125 15.92 8.45 -3.71
C ARG A 125 14.53 7.84 -3.69
N ALA A 126 14.29 6.81 -2.87
CA ALA A 126 12.97 6.23 -2.68
C ALA A 126 12.01 7.29 -2.14
N ARG A 127 12.37 8.05 -1.08
CA ARG A 127 11.56 9.15 -0.55
C ARG A 127 11.32 10.26 -1.57
N ARG A 128 12.33 10.64 -2.35
CA ARG A 128 12.19 11.67 -3.39
C ARG A 128 11.34 11.20 -4.57
N ASN A 129 11.49 9.94 -4.98
CA ASN A 129 10.64 9.31 -5.99
C ASN A 129 9.23 9.13 -5.46
N GLU A 130 9.04 8.78 -4.19
CA GLU A 130 7.76 8.67 -3.52
C GLU A 130 7.07 10.04 -3.39
N ALA A 131 7.82 11.12 -3.15
CA ALA A 131 7.29 12.49 -3.21
C ALA A 131 6.92 12.94 -4.64
N ALA A 132 7.69 12.53 -5.66
CA ALA A 132 7.43 12.88 -7.05
C ALA A 132 6.34 12.02 -7.72
N LEU A 133 6.27 10.72 -7.40
CA LEU A 133 5.29 9.74 -7.88
C LEU A 133 4.02 9.74 -7.02
N GLY A 134 4.14 10.15 -5.75
CA GLY A 134 3.04 10.23 -4.79
C GLY A 134 1.89 11.07 -5.30
N GLY A 135 2.16 12.16 -6.04
CA GLY A 135 1.10 12.99 -6.62
C GLY A 135 0.11 12.19 -7.49
N ARG A 136 0.58 11.27 -8.34
CA ARG A 136 -0.30 10.44 -9.19
C ARG A 136 -0.91 9.26 -8.45
N TRP A 137 -0.12 8.60 -7.61
CA TRP A 137 -0.59 7.46 -6.81
C TRP A 137 -1.67 7.84 -5.79
N HIS A 138 -1.53 9.01 -5.16
CA HIS A 138 -2.53 9.54 -4.24
C HIS A 138 -3.73 10.17 -4.97
N ALA A 139 -3.62 10.47 -6.26
CA ALA A 139 -4.74 10.94 -7.08
C ALA A 139 -5.71 9.82 -7.49
N PHE A 140 -5.34 8.55 -7.33
CA PHE A 140 -6.28 7.46 -7.61
C PHE A 140 -7.46 7.49 -6.62
N PRO A 141 -8.69 7.26 -7.11
CA PRO A 141 -9.82 7.12 -6.22
C PRO A 141 -9.53 5.97 -5.25
N SER A 142 -9.93 6.15 -3.99
CA SER A 142 -9.79 5.12 -2.96
C SER A 142 -11.15 4.75 -2.39
N CYS A 143 -11.34 3.47 -2.08
CA CYS A 143 -12.51 3.00 -1.34
C CYS A 143 -12.09 2.19 -0.12
N HIS A 144 -12.98 2.13 0.87
CA HIS A 144 -12.83 1.24 2.00
C HIS A 144 -13.04 -0.22 1.55
N VAL A 145 -12.31 -1.15 2.15
CA VAL A 145 -12.40 -2.60 1.86
C VAL A 145 -13.80 -3.17 1.98
N GLN A 146 -14.70 -2.57 2.76
CA GLN A 146 -16.10 -3.00 2.87
C GLN A 146 -16.97 -2.53 1.70
N LYS A 147 -16.58 -1.46 1.01
CA LYS A 147 -17.32 -0.84 -0.12
C LYS A 147 -16.71 -1.20 -1.48
N TRP A 148 -15.80 -2.17 -1.53
CA TRP A 148 -15.08 -2.54 -2.75
C TRP A 148 -16.03 -2.95 -3.87
N ASN A 149 -17.10 -3.71 -3.55
CA ASN A 149 -18.02 -4.25 -4.54
C ASN A 149 -18.84 -3.13 -5.21
N ASP A 150 -19.38 -2.21 -4.41
CA ASP A 150 -20.13 -1.06 -4.92
C ASP A 150 -19.26 -0.19 -5.84
N ALA A 151 -18.02 0.07 -5.42
CA ALA A 151 -17.06 0.84 -6.21
C ALA A 151 -16.66 0.11 -7.50
N VAL A 152 -16.47 -1.20 -7.46
CA VAL A 152 -16.22 -2.06 -8.64
C VAL A 152 -17.38 -1.98 -9.63
N MET A 153 -18.61 -2.14 -9.13
CA MET A 153 -19.81 -2.13 -9.96
C MET A 153 -20.06 -0.75 -10.56
N GLN A 154 -19.75 0.31 -9.82
CA GLN A 154 -19.80 1.68 -10.34
C GLN A 154 -18.83 1.86 -11.52
N ILE A 155 -17.57 1.48 -11.35
CA ILE A 155 -16.55 1.58 -12.40
C ILE A 155 -16.91 0.71 -13.62
N TRP A 156 -17.40 -0.50 -13.38
CA TRP A 156 -17.76 -1.43 -14.43
C TRP A 156 -18.97 -0.97 -15.24
N SER A 157 -20.05 -0.59 -14.56
CA SER A 157 -21.34 -0.30 -15.20
C SER A 157 -21.50 1.16 -15.63
N GLU A 158 -21.04 2.12 -14.82
CA GLU A 158 -21.20 3.55 -15.12
C GLU A 158 -20.04 4.09 -15.94
N ASP A 159 -18.79 3.84 -15.53
CA ASP A 159 -17.62 4.32 -16.29
C ASP A 159 -17.38 3.48 -17.55
N GLY A 160 -17.84 2.22 -17.56
CA GLY A 160 -17.59 1.26 -18.62
C GLY A 160 -16.11 0.90 -18.73
N LYS A 161 -15.41 0.81 -17.59
CA LYS A 161 -13.99 0.45 -17.49
C LYS A 161 -13.79 -0.80 -16.62
N VAL A 162 -12.69 -1.50 -16.81
CA VAL A 162 -12.24 -2.62 -15.96
C VAL A 162 -11.64 -2.04 -14.68
N PRO A 163 -12.19 -2.34 -13.50
CA PRO A 163 -11.60 -1.91 -12.23
C PRO A 163 -10.26 -2.63 -11.99
N LEU A 164 -9.24 -1.87 -11.63
CA LEU A 164 -7.98 -2.40 -11.10
C LEU A 164 -7.89 -2.06 -9.61
N LEU A 165 -8.11 -3.05 -8.76
CA LEU A 165 -7.96 -2.96 -7.32
C LEU A 165 -6.48 -3.00 -6.97
N ILE A 166 -6.02 -1.90 -6.40
CA ILE A 166 -4.65 -1.74 -5.95
C ILE A 166 -4.65 -1.76 -4.42
N VAL A 167 -3.91 -2.71 -3.86
CA VAL A 167 -3.88 -2.96 -2.42
C VAL A 167 -2.44 -2.88 -1.94
N ASP A 168 -2.09 -1.76 -1.32
CA ASP A 168 -0.74 -1.48 -0.81
C ASP A 168 -0.47 -2.11 0.57
N ASP A 169 -1.52 -2.60 1.24
CA ASP A 169 -1.45 -3.19 2.56
C ASP A 169 -1.72 -4.72 2.52
N PRO A 170 -0.78 -5.57 2.98
CA PRO A 170 -0.96 -7.02 3.01
C PRO A 170 -2.18 -7.49 3.80
N GLU A 171 -2.56 -6.81 4.88
CA GLU A 171 -3.74 -7.19 5.68
C GLU A 171 -5.04 -6.94 4.90
N THR A 172 -5.16 -5.77 4.25
CA THR A 172 -6.27 -5.43 3.36
C THR A 172 -6.37 -6.44 2.22
N TYR A 173 -5.23 -6.87 1.68
CA TYR A 173 -5.18 -7.86 0.61
C TYR A 173 -5.75 -9.21 1.07
N ILE A 174 -5.31 -9.70 2.23
CA ILE A 174 -5.83 -10.94 2.82
C ILE A 174 -7.34 -10.81 3.11
N GLU A 175 -7.78 -9.68 3.66
CA GLU A 175 -9.21 -9.41 3.93
C GLU A 175 -10.04 -9.48 2.64
N LEU A 176 -9.55 -8.91 1.54
CA LEU A 176 -10.20 -9.01 0.23
C LEU A 176 -10.27 -10.44 -0.28
N LEU A 177 -9.19 -11.22 -0.18
CA LEU A 177 -9.20 -12.62 -0.60
C LEU A 177 -10.25 -13.45 0.15
N VAL A 178 -10.36 -13.22 1.47
CA VAL A 178 -11.41 -13.85 2.29
C VAL A 178 -12.78 -13.43 1.78
N LYS A 179 -13.01 -12.12 1.56
CA LYS A 179 -14.29 -11.60 1.05
C LYS A 179 -14.66 -12.17 -0.31
N PHE A 180 -13.72 -12.26 -1.25
CA PHE A 180 -13.96 -12.87 -2.55
C PHE A 180 -14.39 -14.34 -2.40
N SER A 181 -13.73 -15.07 -1.51
CA SER A 181 -14.00 -16.49 -1.25
C SER A 181 -15.32 -16.76 -0.49
N THR A 182 -15.94 -15.74 0.13
CA THR A 182 -17.23 -15.92 0.81
C THR A 182 -18.39 -16.15 -0.16
N ARG A 183 -19.44 -16.87 0.28
CA ARG A 183 -20.62 -17.14 -0.56
C ARG A 183 -21.31 -15.84 -0.95
N GLY A 184 -21.35 -15.54 -2.25
CA GLY A 184 -21.89 -14.28 -2.77
C GLY A 184 -20.83 -13.21 -3.05
N GLY A 185 -19.54 -13.52 -2.83
CA GLY A 185 -18.41 -12.68 -3.19
C GLY A 185 -18.07 -12.74 -4.69
N ALA A 186 -16.82 -13.06 -5.01
CA ALA A 186 -16.29 -13.04 -6.37
C ALA A 186 -15.56 -14.35 -6.70
N GLU A 187 -15.53 -14.71 -7.97
CA GLU A 187 -14.73 -15.84 -8.45
C GLU A 187 -13.26 -15.41 -8.56
N LEU A 188 -12.39 -15.96 -7.72
CA LEU A 188 -10.97 -15.61 -7.69
C LEU A 188 -10.16 -16.52 -8.62
N VAL A 189 -9.37 -15.91 -9.52
CA VAL A 189 -8.47 -16.63 -10.44
C VAL A 189 -7.05 -16.13 -10.25
N ASN A 190 -6.15 -17.04 -9.88
CA ASN A 190 -4.71 -16.77 -9.81
C ASN A 190 -4.10 -16.75 -11.21
N THR A 191 -3.45 -15.64 -11.58
CA THR A 191 -2.85 -15.49 -12.92
C THR A 191 -1.41 -15.98 -13.02
N ARG A 192 -0.75 -16.31 -11.90
CA ARG A 192 0.66 -16.76 -11.87
C ARG A 192 0.96 -17.93 -12.80
N PRO A 193 0.12 -18.98 -12.94
CA PRO A 193 0.38 -20.09 -13.87
C PRO A 193 0.48 -19.70 -15.35
N PHE A 194 -0.02 -18.51 -15.72
CA PHE A 194 0.08 -18.01 -17.10
C PHE A 194 1.42 -17.32 -17.36
N VAL A 195 2.14 -16.91 -16.32
CA VAL A 195 3.41 -16.18 -16.46
C VAL A 195 4.60 -17.03 -16.05
N LEU A 196 4.48 -17.72 -14.91
CA LEU A 196 5.55 -18.46 -14.26
C LEU A 196 5.60 -19.92 -14.75
N PRO A 197 6.78 -20.56 -14.74
CA PRO A 197 6.91 -21.96 -15.10
C PRO A 197 6.21 -22.87 -14.08
N VAL A 198 5.78 -24.05 -14.53
CA VAL A 198 5.10 -25.08 -13.72
C VAL A 198 5.92 -25.48 -12.50
N SER A 199 7.25 -25.41 -12.57
CA SER A 199 8.13 -25.69 -11.43
C SER A 199 7.94 -24.75 -10.24
N ARG A 200 7.45 -23.52 -10.48
CA ARG A 200 7.15 -22.54 -9.42
C ARG A 200 5.71 -22.58 -8.95
N THR A 201 4.77 -22.85 -9.86
CA THR A 201 3.33 -22.77 -9.56
C THR A 201 2.71 -24.12 -9.21
N GLY A 202 3.34 -25.23 -9.63
CA GLY A 202 2.78 -26.58 -9.55
C GLY A 202 1.60 -26.84 -10.50
N ILE A 203 1.19 -25.85 -11.29
CA ILE A 203 -0.02 -25.90 -12.12
C ILE A 203 0.36 -25.76 -13.58
N LYS A 204 -0.10 -26.67 -14.44
CA LYS A 204 0.09 -26.59 -15.88
C LYS A 204 -0.78 -25.49 -16.47
N PHE A 205 -0.29 -24.84 -17.53
CA PHE A 205 -1.01 -23.76 -18.21
C PHE A 205 -2.41 -24.19 -18.68
N ASP A 206 -2.54 -25.38 -19.28
CA ASP A 206 -3.82 -25.89 -19.79
C ASP A 206 -4.85 -26.10 -18.67
N ASP A 207 -4.41 -26.58 -17.50
CA ASP A 207 -5.27 -26.81 -16.33
C ASP A 207 -5.72 -25.46 -15.72
N ALA A 208 -4.79 -24.51 -15.59
CA ALA A 208 -5.11 -23.15 -15.14
C ALA A 208 -6.09 -22.45 -16.09
N PHE A 209 -5.94 -22.64 -17.40
CA PHE A 209 -6.84 -22.08 -18.40
C PHE A 209 -8.23 -22.69 -18.30
N ALA A 210 -8.34 -24.02 -18.16
CA ALA A 210 -9.62 -24.70 -17.98
C ALA A 210 -10.33 -24.23 -16.70
N HIS A 211 -9.58 -24.07 -15.61
CA HIS A 211 -10.10 -23.53 -14.34
C HIS A 211 -10.64 -22.10 -14.51
N MET A 212 -9.85 -21.20 -15.12
CA MET A 212 -10.27 -19.82 -15.38
C MET A 212 -11.55 -19.76 -16.24
N ALA A 213 -11.65 -20.58 -17.28
CA ALA A 213 -12.85 -20.65 -18.13
C ALA A 213 -14.08 -21.14 -17.34
N GLY A 214 -13.90 -22.10 -16.43
CA GLY A 214 -14.93 -22.56 -15.51
C GLY A 214 -15.40 -21.46 -14.56
N CYS A 215 -14.47 -20.79 -13.87
CA CYS A 215 -14.76 -19.64 -13.01
C CYS A 215 -15.49 -18.52 -13.76
N MET A 216 -15.05 -18.18 -14.97
CA MET A 216 -15.67 -17.13 -15.78
C MET A 216 -17.11 -17.51 -16.16
N THR A 217 -17.35 -18.76 -16.56
CA THR A 217 -18.70 -19.25 -16.87
C THR A 217 -19.61 -19.18 -15.64
N ALA A 218 -19.10 -19.60 -14.48
CA ALA A 218 -19.83 -19.54 -13.22
C ALA A 218 -20.14 -18.08 -12.79
N ALA A 219 -19.16 -17.18 -12.90
CA ALA A 219 -19.30 -15.76 -12.59
C ALA A 219 -20.38 -15.10 -13.46
N ILE A 220 -20.37 -15.37 -14.78
CA ILE A 220 -21.38 -14.85 -15.72
C ILE A 220 -22.77 -15.37 -15.36
N GLN A 221 -22.90 -16.68 -15.13
CA GLN A 221 -24.19 -17.31 -14.79
C GLN A 221 -24.76 -16.82 -13.46
N GLN A 222 -23.90 -16.56 -12.48
CA GLN A 222 -24.30 -16.12 -11.14
C GLN A 222 -24.41 -14.59 -11.01
N GLY A 223 -23.93 -13.83 -12.00
CA GLY A 223 -23.90 -12.37 -11.95
C GLY A 223 -22.93 -11.89 -10.86
N ARG A 224 -21.78 -12.55 -10.72
CA ARG A 224 -20.76 -12.20 -9.73
C ARG A 224 -19.51 -11.64 -10.41
N PRO A 225 -18.73 -10.79 -9.73
CA PRO A 225 -17.44 -10.40 -10.23
C PRO A 225 -16.50 -11.60 -10.37
N ILE A 226 -15.62 -11.57 -11.39
CA ILE A 226 -14.44 -12.42 -11.48
C ILE A 226 -13.21 -11.56 -11.21
N VAL A 227 -12.40 -11.95 -10.23
CA VAL A 227 -11.19 -11.26 -9.80
C VAL A 227 -9.98 -12.00 -10.32
N LEU A 228 -9.19 -11.33 -11.16
CA LEU A 228 -7.93 -11.83 -11.69
C LEU A 228 -6.79 -11.31 -10.84
N ASP A 229 -6.23 -12.21 -10.03
CA ASP A 229 -5.17 -11.89 -9.08
C ASP A 229 -3.81 -11.84 -9.79
N CYS A 230 -3.25 -10.62 -9.88
CA CYS A 230 -2.05 -10.23 -10.60
C CYS A 230 -0.89 -9.91 -9.63
N GLN A 231 -0.63 -10.78 -8.65
CA GLN A 231 0.49 -10.61 -7.71
C GLN A 231 1.88 -10.64 -8.38
N ASP A 232 2.84 -9.97 -7.74
CA ASP A 232 4.31 -10.04 -7.87
C ASP A 232 4.84 -10.47 -9.25
N ASN A 233 5.17 -9.50 -10.10
CA ASN A 233 5.88 -9.72 -11.36
C ASN A 233 5.12 -10.55 -12.41
N SER A 234 3.79 -10.53 -12.41
CA SER A 234 2.98 -11.18 -13.45
C SER A 234 2.45 -10.25 -14.57
N PRO A 235 3.08 -9.13 -14.95
CA PRO A 235 2.39 -8.11 -15.75
C PRO A 235 2.17 -8.45 -17.24
N ASN A 236 2.50 -9.66 -17.71
CA ASN A 236 2.34 -10.07 -19.12
C ASN A 236 1.40 -11.27 -19.31
N TRP A 237 0.59 -11.64 -18.31
CA TRP A 237 -0.31 -12.79 -18.44
C TRP A 237 -1.35 -12.59 -19.56
N LEU A 238 -1.85 -11.36 -19.73
CA LEU A 238 -2.85 -11.04 -20.75
C LEU A 238 -2.27 -11.20 -22.16
N ASP A 239 -1.07 -10.65 -22.39
CA ASP A 239 -0.37 -10.79 -23.66
C ASP A 239 -0.13 -12.28 -24.01
N LYS A 240 0.29 -13.09 -23.03
CA LYS A 240 0.47 -14.53 -23.20
C LYS A 240 -0.82 -15.27 -23.52
N LEU A 241 -1.95 -14.89 -22.90
CA LEU A 241 -3.26 -15.49 -23.19
C LEU A 241 -3.79 -15.08 -24.57
N CYS A 242 -3.68 -13.80 -24.91
CA CYS A 242 -4.25 -13.22 -26.13
C CYS A 242 -3.41 -13.50 -27.38
N ASN A 243 -2.08 -13.57 -27.27
CA ASN A 243 -1.21 -13.77 -28.42
C ASN A 243 -0.91 -15.24 -28.72
N ALA A 244 -1.02 -16.14 -27.75
CA ALA A 244 -0.80 -17.56 -27.99
C ALA A 244 -1.93 -18.14 -28.87
N PRO A 245 -1.63 -18.63 -30.09
CA PRO A 245 -2.67 -19.06 -31.05
C PRO A 245 -3.60 -20.16 -30.51
N LYS A 246 -3.07 -21.02 -29.63
CA LYS A 246 -3.81 -22.12 -28.98
C LYS A 246 -4.93 -21.61 -28.05
N PHE A 247 -4.76 -20.44 -27.44
CA PHE A 247 -5.65 -19.91 -26.41
C PHE A 247 -6.47 -18.72 -26.89
N ARG A 248 -5.96 -17.97 -27.88
CA ARG A 248 -6.64 -16.82 -28.48
C ARG A 248 -8.06 -17.12 -28.96
N SER A 249 -8.29 -18.31 -29.53
CA SER A 249 -9.62 -18.72 -29.99
C SER A 249 -10.58 -19.11 -28.86
N LYS A 250 -10.05 -19.40 -27.67
CA LYS A 250 -10.81 -19.86 -26.51
C LYS A 250 -11.02 -18.76 -25.46
N PHE A 251 -10.18 -17.73 -25.46
CA PHE A 251 -10.24 -16.63 -24.51
C PHE A 251 -10.91 -15.40 -25.15
N PRO A 252 -12.10 -15.00 -24.67
CA PRO A 252 -12.80 -13.85 -25.22
C PRO A 252 -12.16 -12.56 -24.69
N GLU A 253 -11.17 -12.02 -25.41
CA GLU A 253 -10.51 -10.74 -25.09
C GLU A 253 -11.52 -9.59 -24.90
N GLN A 254 -12.69 -9.70 -25.54
CA GLN A 254 -13.79 -8.74 -25.44
C GLN A 254 -14.33 -8.61 -24.01
N VAL A 255 -14.10 -9.59 -23.13
CA VAL A 255 -14.50 -9.56 -21.72
C VAL A 255 -13.77 -8.46 -20.94
N PHE A 256 -12.63 -7.96 -21.40
CA PHE A 256 -11.95 -6.78 -20.83
C PHE A 256 -12.46 -5.45 -21.36
N ASN A 257 -13.52 -5.47 -22.16
CA ASN A 257 -14.16 -4.27 -22.66
C ASN A 257 -15.63 -4.30 -22.22
N PRO A 258 -15.98 -3.63 -21.11
CA PRO A 258 -17.36 -3.58 -20.59
C PRO A 258 -18.37 -3.05 -21.63
N ARG A 259 -17.90 -2.25 -22.59
CA ARG A 259 -18.71 -1.65 -23.66
C ARG A 259 -18.81 -2.50 -24.92
N ALA A 260 -18.05 -3.59 -25.04
CA ALA A 260 -18.08 -4.43 -26.22
C ALA A 260 -19.39 -5.21 -26.30
N GLN A 261 -20.32 -4.73 -27.14
CA GLN A 261 -21.63 -5.35 -27.35
C GLN A 261 -21.56 -6.81 -27.84
N ALA A 262 -20.46 -7.22 -28.48
CA ALA A 262 -20.32 -8.54 -29.06
C ALA A 262 -20.36 -9.66 -28.00
N TRP A 263 -19.62 -9.53 -26.90
CA TRP A 263 -19.65 -10.55 -25.84
C TRP A 263 -20.97 -10.48 -25.06
N GLN A 264 -21.48 -9.27 -24.83
CA GLN A 264 -22.80 -9.11 -24.21
C GLN A 264 -23.86 -9.86 -25.01
N ARG A 265 -23.89 -9.77 -26.34
CA ARG A 265 -24.85 -10.54 -27.16
C ARG A 265 -24.63 -12.05 -27.08
N GLN A 266 -23.39 -12.50 -27.06
CA GLN A 266 -23.05 -13.93 -26.97
C GLN A 266 -23.50 -14.54 -25.63
N TYR A 267 -23.45 -13.76 -24.55
CA TYR A 267 -23.78 -14.23 -23.20
C TYR A 267 -25.04 -13.59 -22.61
N ALA A 268 -25.77 -12.74 -23.35
CA ALA A 268 -26.90 -11.94 -22.86
C ALA A 268 -28.01 -12.80 -22.26
N ALA A 269 -28.26 -13.98 -22.85
CA ALA A 269 -29.28 -14.90 -22.38
C ALA A 269 -28.96 -15.51 -20.99
N VAL A 270 -27.70 -15.42 -20.54
CA VAL A 270 -27.18 -16.13 -19.36
C VAL A 270 -26.51 -15.18 -18.37
N THR A 271 -26.26 -13.92 -18.74
CA THR A 271 -25.56 -12.96 -17.88
C THR A 271 -26.53 -12.41 -16.85
N ALA A 272 -26.37 -12.82 -15.60
CA ALA A 272 -27.09 -12.20 -14.50
C ALA A 272 -26.51 -10.80 -14.20
N PRO A 273 -27.34 -9.85 -13.74
CA PRO A 273 -26.87 -8.54 -13.31
C PRO A 273 -25.86 -8.71 -12.17
N GLY A 274 -24.75 -7.98 -12.21
CA GLY A 274 -23.68 -8.07 -11.19
C GLY A 274 -22.35 -8.62 -11.70
N PHE A 275 -22.29 -9.17 -12.92
CA PHE A 275 -21.03 -9.61 -13.50
C PHE A 275 -20.09 -8.43 -13.80
N ALA A 276 -18.84 -8.54 -13.34
CA ALA A 276 -17.75 -7.61 -13.62
C ALA A 276 -16.42 -8.35 -13.70
N VAL A 277 -15.48 -7.88 -14.52
CA VAL A 277 -14.10 -8.38 -14.53
C VAL A 277 -13.25 -7.39 -13.76
N VAL A 278 -12.53 -7.89 -12.76
CA VAL A 278 -11.77 -7.07 -11.82
C VAL A 278 -10.33 -7.55 -11.85
N LEU A 279 -9.38 -6.62 -11.91
CA LEU A 279 -7.97 -6.91 -11.73
C LEU A 279 -7.59 -6.62 -10.28
N LEU A 280 -6.79 -7.48 -9.65
CA LEU A 280 -6.28 -7.28 -8.29
C LEU A 280 -4.76 -7.29 -8.30
N THR A 281 -4.13 -6.34 -7.62
CA THR A 281 -2.67 -6.31 -7.49
C THR A 281 -2.24 -5.76 -6.14
N THR A 282 -1.09 -6.25 -5.67
CA THR A 282 -0.35 -5.76 -4.50
C THR A 282 0.82 -4.85 -4.89
N ALA A 283 0.93 -4.49 -6.17
CA ALA A 283 2.00 -3.62 -6.67
C ALA A 283 1.99 -2.27 -5.94
N GLY A 284 3.15 -1.86 -5.43
CA GLY A 284 3.32 -0.54 -4.82
C GLY A 284 3.32 0.60 -5.85
N PRO A 285 3.45 1.86 -5.41
CA PRO A 285 3.47 3.03 -6.30
C PRO A 285 4.53 2.94 -7.40
N ASN A 286 5.72 2.45 -7.04
CA ASN A 286 6.86 2.34 -7.96
C ASN A 286 6.65 1.20 -8.97
N ASP A 287 6.12 0.06 -8.53
CA ASP A 287 5.92 -1.12 -9.38
C ASP A 287 4.74 -0.92 -10.33
N TYR A 288 3.73 -0.15 -9.91
CA TYR A 288 2.60 0.22 -10.75
C TYR A 288 3.03 0.95 -12.03
N GLU A 289 3.83 2.02 -11.92
CA GLU A 289 4.26 2.81 -13.08
C GLU A 289 5.24 2.01 -13.97
N ASN A 290 6.14 1.24 -13.37
CA ASN A 290 7.18 0.54 -14.13
C ASN A 290 6.65 -0.75 -14.79
N GLU A 291 5.81 -1.51 -14.08
CA GLU A 291 5.43 -2.86 -14.50
C GLU A 291 4.03 -2.94 -15.07
N LEU A 292 3.04 -2.34 -14.41
CA LEU A 292 1.65 -2.44 -14.87
C LEU A 292 1.38 -1.43 -15.98
N HIS A 293 1.90 -0.20 -15.86
CA HIS A 293 1.56 0.89 -16.77
C HIS A 293 1.91 0.59 -18.25
N SER A 294 2.97 -0.17 -18.48
CA SER A 294 3.40 -0.49 -19.85
C SER A 294 2.67 -1.66 -20.51
N LYS A 295 1.96 -2.50 -19.74
CA LYS A 295 1.53 -3.84 -20.20
C LYS A 295 0.02 -4.05 -20.25
N ILE A 296 -0.75 -3.17 -19.60
CA ILE A 296 -2.22 -3.22 -19.57
C ILE A 296 -2.80 -2.15 -20.51
N PRO A 297 -3.90 -2.40 -21.24
CA PRO A 297 -4.57 -1.38 -22.03
C PRO A 297 -5.29 -0.34 -21.15
N TRP A 298 -4.55 0.64 -20.62
CA TRP A 298 -5.04 1.63 -19.64
C TRP A 298 -6.24 2.45 -20.06
N HIS A 299 -6.47 2.62 -21.36
CA HIS A 299 -7.66 3.33 -21.84
C HIS A 299 -8.96 2.65 -21.37
N ASN A 300 -8.93 1.34 -21.11
CA ASN A 300 -10.07 0.55 -20.63
C ASN A 300 -10.00 0.22 -19.13
N VAL A 301 -8.95 0.62 -18.41
CA VAL A 301 -8.78 0.29 -16.99
C VAL A 301 -8.93 1.54 -16.13
N LYS A 302 -9.53 1.40 -14.95
CA LYS A 302 -9.62 2.47 -13.95
C LYS A 302 -9.02 1.96 -12.63
N PRO A 303 -7.89 2.53 -12.17
CA PRO A 303 -7.31 2.16 -10.89
C PRO A 303 -8.22 2.60 -9.73
N LEU A 304 -8.34 1.75 -8.72
CA LEU A 304 -9.08 1.96 -7.49
C LEU A 304 -8.24 1.44 -6.33
N ARG A 305 -7.83 2.33 -5.43
CA ARG A 305 -7.08 1.93 -4.23
C ARG A 305 -8.05 1.37 -3.20
N VAL A 306 -7.86 0.12 -2.81
CA VAL A 306 -8.66 -0.47 -1.74
C VAL A 306 -7.84 -0.40 -0.47
N ARG A 307 -8.37 0.30 0.54
CA ARG A 307 -7.72 0.45 1.83
C ARG A 307 -8.60 -0.12 2.93
N ARG A 308 -7.99 -0.74 3.92
CA ARG A 308 -8.66 -1.07 5.19
C ARG A 308 -9.02 0.17 6.00
N TYR A 309 -8.33 1.28 5.76
CA TYR A 309 -8.47 2.50 6.55
C TYR A 309 -9.16 3.60 5.77
N ILE A 310 -10.01 4.37 6.46
CA ILE A 310 -10.64 5.56 5.89
C ILE A 310 -9.55 6.59 5.62
N PRO A 311 -9.44 7.11 4.39
CA PRO A 311 -8.53 8.22 4.13
C PRO A 311 -8.93 9.41 4.99
N ALA A 312 -7.99 9.92 5.78
CA ALA A 312 -8.16 11.22 6.42
C ALA A 312 -8.17 12.30 5.32
N GLU A 313 -9.19 13.14 5.32
CA GLU A 313 -9.27 14.30 4.44
C GLU A 313 -8.46 15.43 5.07
N TYR A 314 -7.39 15.87 4.39
CA TYR A 314 -6.58 16.99 4.85
C TYR A 314 -7.35 18.30 4.68
N ILE A 315 -7.41 19.10 5.75
CA ILE A 315 -8.12 20.37 5.79
C ILE A 315 -7.28 21.41 6.54
N PHE A 316 -7.44 22.68 6.19
CA PHE A 316 -6.87 23.77 6.96
C PHE A 316 -7.75 24.10 8.15
N LEU A 317 -7.16 24.60 9.24
CA LEU A 317 -7.90 25.02 10.43
C LEU A 317 -8.99 26.06 10.09
N ALA A 318 -8.76 26.94 9.12
CA ALA A 318 -9.72 27.94 8.66
C ALA A 318 -11.00 27.31 8.07
N ASP A 319 -10.90 26.13 7.45
CA ASP A 319 -12.02 25.43 6.82
C ASP A 319 -12.77 24.51 7.79
N LEU A 320 -12.30 24.39 9.04
CA LEU A 320 -12.80 23.41 9.99
C LEU A 320 -14.32 23.50 10.20
N THR A 321 -14.86 24.71 10.39
CA THR A 321 -16.31 24.90 10.60
C THR A 321 -17.13 24.45 9.39
N VAL A 322 -16.67 24.76 8.17
CA VAL A 322 -17.34 24.34 6.93
C VAL A 322 -17.34 22.82 6.81
N LYS A 323 -16.20 22.18 7.12
CA LYS A 323 -16.05 20.73 7.04
C LYS A 323 -16.86 19.97 8.08
N LEU A 324 -17.04 20.53 9.28
CA LEU A 324 -17.93 19.99 10.29
C LEU A 324 -19.40 20.00 9.82
N GLU A 325 -19.86 21.09 9.18
CA GLU A 325 -21.20 21.13 8.59
C GLU A 325 -21.36 20.14 7.43
N VAL A 326 -20.34 19.97 6.58
CA VAL A 326 -20.36 18.95 5.51
C VAL A 326 -20.46 17.53 6.11
N ALA A 327 -19.73 17.22 7.18
CA ALA A 327 -19.84 15.92 7.85
C ALA A 327 -21.23 15.69 8.44
N LYS A 328 -21.84 16.74 9.00
CA LYS A 328 -23.21 16.74 9.52
C LYS A 328 -24.24 16.47 8.40
N GLU A 329 -24.12 17.14 7.26
CA GLU A 329 -24.96 16.89 6.06
C GLU A 329 -24.81 15.46 5.56
N GLN A 330 -23.59 14.92 5.59
CA GLN A 330 -23.27 13.53 5.22
C GLN A 330 -23.72 12.50 6.28
N ARG A 331 -24.27 12.95 7.41
CA ARG A 331 -24.66 12.11 8.54
C ARG A 331 -23.50 11.23 9.03
N GLN A 332 -22.33 11.83 9.24
CA GLN A 332 -21.17 11.15 9.81
C GLN A 332 -20.63 11.92 11.02
N VAL A 333 -20.09 11.19 12.00
CA VAL A 333 -19.44 11.81 13.16
C VAL A 333 -17.99 12.15 12.77
N PRO A 334 -17.56 13.42 12.89
CA PRO A 334 -16.20 13.82 12.56
C PRO A 334 -15.18 13.34 13.59
N LEU A 335 -14.08 12.75 13.11
CA LEU A 335 -12.85 12.49 13.85
C LEU A 335 -11.75 13.41 13.31
N LEU A 336 -11.32 14.35 14.14
CA LEU A 336 -10.27 15.31 13.82
C LEU A 336 -8.92 14.79 14.34
N LEU A 337 -8.00 14.52 13.43
CA LEU A 337 -6.61 14.24 13.71
C LEU A 337 -5.88 15.58 13.75
N ASP A 338 -5.61 16.06 14.97
CA ASP A 338 -4.93 17.32 15.20
C ASP A 338 -3.41 17.10 15.12
N THR A 339 -2.86 17.37 13.94
CA THR A 339 -1.41 17.25 13.69
C THR A 339 -0.64 18.53 14.02
N THR A 340 -1.31 19.53 14.57
CA THR A 340 -0.71 20.82 14.87
C THR A 340 0.15 20.76 16.14
N CYS A 341 1.23 21.53 16.18
CA CYS A 341 2.22 21.49 17.27
C CYS A 341 1.69 21.97 18.63
N GLU A 342 0.56 22.69 18.66
CA GLU A 342 -0.06 23.22 19.89
C GLU A 342 -1.48 22.70 20.12
N HIS A 343 -1.91 21.69 19.35
CA HIS A 343 -3.27 21.18 19.37
C HIS A 343 -4.30 22.30 19.17
N SER A 344 -4.08 23.12 18.14
CA SER A 344 -4.86 24.31 17.82
C SER A 344 -6.34 23.99 17.55
N VAL A 345 -6.67 22.74 17.16
CA VAL A 345 -8.07 22.31 16.96
C VAL A 345 -8.82 22.28 18.28
N ASP A 346 -8.22 21.70 19.33
CA ASP A 346 -8.83 21.65 20.66
C ASP A 346 -9.07 23.06 21.20
N THR A 347 -8.11 23.96 20.99
CA THR A 347 -8.21 25.39 21.38
C THR A 347 -9.30 26.11 20.59
N PHE A 348 -9.34 25.93 19.26
CA PHE A 348 -10.37 26.52 18.41
C PHE A 348 -11.78 26.08 18.82
N LEU A 349 -11.97 24.78 19.06
CA LEU A 349 -13.26 24.23 19.49
C LEU A 349 -13.63 24.66 20.91
N ALA A 350 -12.67 24.93 21.79
CA ALA A 350 -12.92 25.47 23.13
C ALA A 350 -13.59 26.86 23.10
N TYR A 351 -13.36 27.65 22.06
CA TYR A 351 -14.01 28.96 21.89
C TYR A 351 -15.44 28.86 21.32
N GLN A 352 -15.85 27.67 20.87
CA GLN A 352 -17.21 27.41 20.42
C GLN A 352 -18.10 26.99 21.60
N ARG A 353 -19.41 26.85 21.37
CA ARG A 353 -20.35 26.28 22.34
C ARG A 353 -20.12 24.77 22.48
N THR A 354 -19.04 24.39 23.17
CA THR A 354 -18.62 23.00 23.36
C THR A 354 -18.59 22.61 24.84
N GLN A 355 -18.97 21.35 25.12
CA GLN A 355 -18.60 20.70 26.37
C GLN A 355 -17.53 19.66 26.10
N GLN A 356 -16.39 19.82 26.75
CA GLN A 356 -15.24 18.94 26.54
C GLN A 356 -15.24 17.74 27.49
N VAL A 357 -14.87 16.59 26.95
CA VAL A 357 -14.59 15.36 27.68
C VAL A 357 -13.16 14.94 27.35
N ASP A 358 -12.27 15.10 28.33
CA ASP A 358 -10.91 14.57 28.26
C ASP A 358 -10.93 13.11 28.73
N MET A 359 -10.87 12.17 27.78
CA MET A 359 -10.97 10.74 28.08
C MET A 359 -9.81 10.26 28.94
N PRO A 360 -8.53 10.55 28.62
CA PRO A 360 -7.40 10.18 29.48
C PRO A 360 -7.53 10.71 30.91
N GLN A 361 -7.95 11.96 31.09
CA GLN A 361 -8.13 12.53 32.42
C GLN A 361 -9.28 11.86 33.19
N LEU A 362 -10.40 11.60 32.50
CA LEU A 362 -11.57 10.99 33.11
C LEU A 362 -11.29 9.55 33.58
N CYS A 363 -10.55 8.79 32.77
CA CYS A 363 -10.23 7.40 33.06
C CYS A 363 -9.05 7.22 34.03
N SER A 364 -8.14 8.20 34.12
CA SER A 364 -6.98 8.14 35.04
C SER A 364 -7.32 8.56 36.46
N SER A 365 -8.32 9.41 36.66
CA SER A 365 -8.88 9.63 38.00
C SER A 365 -9.49 8.32 38.47
N ALA A 366 -9.06 7.81 39.64
CA ALA A 366 -9.38 6.49 40.20
C ALA A 366 -10.89 6.23 40.46
N ARG A 367 -11.68 6.35 39.40
CA ARG A 367 -13.12 6.24 39.32
C ARG A 367 -13.50 4.85 38.85
N THR A 368 -14.66 4.39 39.26
CA THR A 368 -15.20 3.13 38.72
C THR A 368 -15.69 3.33 37.28
N LEU A 369 -15.89 2.23 36.55
CA LEU A 369 -16.43 2.27 35.19
C LEU A 369 -17.79 2.99 35.15
N GLU A 370 -18.63 2.74 36.16
CA GLU A 370 -19.97 3.32 36.29
C GLU A 370 -19.92 4.82 36.54
N GLU A 371 -18.95 5.30 37.34
CA GLU A 371 -18.75 6.73 37.57
C GLU A 371 -18.29 7.46 36.31
N VAL A 372 -17.38 6.85 35.54
CA VAL A 372 -16.97 7.38 34.22
C VAL A 372 -18.16 7.45 33.27
N GLN A 373 -18.94 6.38 33.19
CA GLN A 373 -20.15 6.31 32.37
C GLN A 373 -21.18 7.38 32.77
N GLU A 374 -21.44 7.57 34.07
CA GLU A 374 -22.40 8.58 34.53
C GLU A 374 -21.95 10.00 34.16
N VAL A 375 -20.65 10.30 34.24
CA VAL A 375 -20.11 11.61 33.86
C VAL A 375 -20.24 11.85 32.36
N LEU A 376 -19.95 10.83 31.54
CA LEU A 376 -20.14 10.88 30.09
C LEU A 376 -21.61 11.11 29.73
N ARG A 377 -22.51 10.33 30.35
CA ARG A 377 -23.96 10.43 30.16
C ARG A 377 -24.50 11.80 30.54
N SER A 378 -24.13 12.32 31.71
CA SER A 378 -24.57 13.62 32.20
C SER A 378 -24.12 14.76 31.26
N LYS A 379 -22.87 14.74 30.78
CA LYS A 379 -22.36 15.72 29.80
C LYS A 379 -23.06 15.61 28.46
N LEU A 380 -23.30 14.39 27.97
CA LEU A 380 -24.04 14.16 26.73
C LEU A 380 -25.47 14.70 26.81
N VAL A 381 -26.20 14.38 27.89
CA VAL A 381 -27.55 14.90 28.14
C VAL A 381 -27.56 16.43 28.25
N SER A 382 -26.57 17.00 28.92
CA SER A 382 -26.40 18.46 29.00
C SER A 382 -26.22 19.09 27.62
N CYS A 383 -25.40 18.51 26.74
CA CYS A 383 -25.21 18.96 25.36
C CYS A 383 -26.49 18.83 24.53
N LEU A 384 -27.19 17.69 24.63
CA LEU A 384 -28.45 17.44 23.92
C LEU A 384 -29.50 18.49 24.31
N LYS A 385 -29.63 18.78 25.62
CA LYS A 385 -30.51 19.83 26.10
C LYS A 385 -30.06 21.19 25.59
N ALA A 386 -28.79 21.56 25.67
CA ALA A 386 -28.33 22.89 25.26
C ALA A 386 -28.35 23.11 23.74
N GLY A 387 -28.25 22.04 22.94
CA GLY A 387 -27.95 22.13 21.51
C GLY A 387 -26.47 22.41 21.25
N ASP A 388 -25.60 22.08 22.23
CA ASP A 388 -24.17 22.34 22.19
C ASP A 388 -23.41 21.15 21.57
N MET A 389 -22.16 21.39 21.19
CA MET A 389 -21.26 20.35 20.69
C MET A 389 -20.63 19.57 21.85
N LEU A 390 -20.68 18.24 21.79
CA LEU A 390 -19.90 17.37 22.67
C LEU A 390 -18.54 17.07 22.03
N LEU A 391 -17.45 17.54 22.64
CA LEU A 391 -16.08 17.30 22.17
C LEU A 391 -15.42 16.20 22.99
N ILE A 392 -15.16 15.04 22.36
CA ILE A 392 -14.47 13.91 22.98
C ILE A 392 -12.98 13.95 22.60
N ARG A 393 -12.12 14.27 23.58
CA ARG A 393 -10.67 14.40 23.39
C ARG A 393 -9.98 13.10 23.78
N LEU A 394 -9.40 12.42 22.81
CA LEU A 394 -8.60 11.20 23.00
C LEU A 394 -7.12 11.50 23.25
N LYS A 395 -6.65 12.68 22.82
CA LYS A 395 -5.23 13.09 22.85
C LYS A 395 -4.35 12.03 22.16
N ASP A 396 -3.20 11.71 22.76
CA ASP A 396 -2.30 10.64 22.34
C ASP A 396 -2.72 9.26 22.85
N SER A 397 -3.77 9.13 23.67
CA SER A 397 -4.05 7.85 24.31
C SER A 397 -4.83 6.92 23.39
N VAL A 398 -4.34 5.69 23.25
CA VAL A 398 -5.11 4.60 22.64
C VAL A 398 -5.95 3.97 23.75
N MET A 399 -7.11 4.56 24.01
CA MET A 399 -8.05 4.02 24.99
C MET A 399 -9.17 3.31 24.27
N ASP A 400 -9.52 2.12 24.76
CA ASP A 400 -10.77 1.48 24.40
C ASP A 400 -11.92 2.32 24.92
N ILE A 401 -12.43 3.23 24.09
CA ILE A 401 -13.56 4.03 24.47
C ILE A 401 -14.86 3.22 24.41
N MET A 402 -14.91 2.16 23.59
CA MET A 402 -16.09 1.33 23.40
C MET A 402 -16.52 0.63 24.70
N GLN A 403 -15.58 0.31 25.59
CA GLN A 403 -15.91 -0.25 26.91
C GLN A 403 -16.80 0.67 27.76
N TYR A 404 -16.77 2.00 27.52
CA TYR A 404 -17.61 2.97 28.22
C TYR A 404 -18.99 3.16 27.56
N TRP A 405 -19.18 2.65 26.35
CA TRP A 405 -20.42 2.78 25.57
C TRP A 405 -21.15 1.44 25.48
N THR A 406 -21.85 1.08 26.56
CA THR A 406 -22.61 -0.17 26.63
C THR A 406 -24.08 0.02 26.25
N SER A 407 -24.70 -1.00 25.67
CA SER A 407 -26.14 -0.98 25.33
C SER A 407 -27.05 -0.71 26.53
N ALA A 408 -26.59 -0.97 27.75
CA ALA A 408 -27.34 -0.79 28.99
C ALA A 408 -27.34 0.65 29.51
N SER A 409 -26.23 1.40 29.38
CA SER A 409 -26.09 2.74 29.97
C SER A 409 -25.93 3.84 28.92
N LEU A 410 -24.97 3.69 28.03
CA LEU A 410 -24.53 4.70 27.07
C LEU A 410 -24.50 4.09 25.67
N PRO A 411 -25.45 4.44 24.79
CA PRO A 411 -25.60 3.77 23.51
C PRO A 411 -24.32 3.91 22.67
N ALA A 412 -23.76 2.77 22.25
CA ALA A 412 -22.64 2.70 21.29
C ALA A 412 -22.96 3.41 19.97
N ASP A 413 -24.24 3.62 19.70
CA ASP A 413 -24.76 4.42 18.59
C ASP A 413 -24.32 5.89 18.61
N ILE A 414 -23.60 6.37 19.63
CA ILE A 414 -23.03 7.72 19.67
C ILE A 414 -22.10 8.00 18.47
N PHE A 415 -21.44 6.96 17.93
CA PHE A 415 -20.56 7.08 16.77
C PHE A 415 -21.32 7.07 15.43
N THR A 416 -22.61 6.72 15.44
CA THR A 416 -23.46 6.84 14.26
C THR A 416 -24.33 8.10 14.34
N TYR A 417 -24.16 9.00 13.38
CA TYR A 417 -24.90 10.26 13.34
C TYR A 417 -26.43 10.04 13.40
N GLY A 418 -27.10 10.78 14.28
CA GLY A 418 -28.56 10.77 14.42
C GLY A 418 -29.16 9.55 15.12
N LYS A 419 -28.40 8.47 15.36
CA LYS A 419 -28.94 7.34 16.13
C LYS A 419 -29.06 7.66 17.63
N VAL A 420 -28.16 8.47 18.17
CA VAL A 420 -28.23 8.94 19.56
C VAL A 420 -29.49 9.76 19.86
N THR A 421 -30.06 10.41 18.83
CA THR A 421 -31.29 11.21 18.94
C THR A 421 -32.57 10.40 18.73
N MET A 422 -32.46 9.07 18.53
CA MET A 422 -33.63 8.21 18.46
C MET A 422 -34.29 8.08 19.84
N LYS A 423 -35.63 8.01 19.86
CA LYS A 423 -36.42 7.96 21.10
C LYS A 423 -35.94 6.87 22.07
N GLU A 424 -35.67 5.66 21.56
CA GLU A 424 -35.21 4.52 22.37
C GLU A 424 -33.82 4.75 23.00
N SER A 425 -32.94 5.49 22.33
CA SER A 425 -31.62 5.86 22.87
C SER A 425 -31.76 6.96 23.91
N LEU A 426 -32.63 7.95 23.66
CA LEU A 426 -32.88 9.06 24.59
C LEU A 426 -33.51 8.58 25.91
N GLU A 427 -34.54 7.73 25.85
CA GLU A 427 -35.21 7.21 27.06
C GLU A 427 -34.29 6.35 27.94
N ARG A 428 -33.24 5.74 27.36
CA ARG A 428 -32.21 5.01 28.12
C ARG A 428 -31.22 5.94 28.82
N MET A 429 -30.90 7.08 28.19
CA MET A 429 -29.88 8.01 28.70
C MET A 429 -30.43 9.03 29.69
N TYR A 430 -31.66 9.51 29.49
CA TYR A 430 -32.27 10.53 30.34
C TYR A 430 -32.83 9.92 31.61
N LYS A 431 -32.43 10.48 32.75
CA LYS A 431 -33.13 10.25 34.02
C LYS A 431 -34.40 11.09 34.06
N ASP A 432 -35.40 10.67 34.84
CA ASP A 432 -36.70 11.35 34.86
C ASP A 432 -36.59 12.81 35.34
N GLU A 433 -35.65 13.11 36.24
CA GLU A 433 -35.34 14.46 36.70
C GLU A 433 -34.66 15.36 35.65
N GLU A 434 -34.10 14.79 34.59
CA GLU A 434 -33.42 15.52 33.52
C GLU A 434 -34.36 15.88 32.36
N LYS A 435 -35.50 15.20 32.27
CA LYS A 435 -36.54 15.42 31.25
C LYS A 435 -37.22 16.78 31.47
N GLU A 436 -37.39 17.55 30.39
CA GLU A 436 -38.13 18.82 30.47
C GLU A 436 -39.61 18.53 30.23
N HIS A 437 -40.44 18.79 31.23
CA HIS A 437 -41.88 18.45 31.20
C HIS A 437 -42.16 16.96 30.90
N GLY A 438 -41.28 16.07 31.38
CA GLY A 438 -41.40 14.62 31.17
C GLY A 438 -40.97 14.14 29.78
N VAL A 439 -40.38 14.99 28.95
CA VAL A 439 -39.90 14.65 27.60
C VAL A 439 -38.37 14.79 27.52
N CYS A 440 -37.73 13.87 26.80
CA CYS A 440 -36.32 13.98 26.44
C CYS A 440 -36.15 15.08 25.38
N VAL A 441 -35.52 16.19 25.73
CA VAL A 441 -35.33 17.34 24.83
C VAL A 441 -33.97 17.24 24.13
N VAL A 442 -34.00 17.31 22.80
CA VAL A 442 -32.82 17.50 21.96
C VAL A 442 -33.00 18.81 21.20
N ARG A 443 -32.15 19.81 21.47
CA ARG A 443 -32.19 21.10 20.77
C ARG A 443 -31.36 21.05 19.49
N ASP A 444 -31.76 21.86 18.52
CA ASP A 444 -31.03 22.04 17.27
C ASP A 444 -29.61 22.55 17.55
N GLY A 445 -28.65 22.05 16.76
CA GLY A 445 -27.24 22.40 16.90
C GLY A 445 -26.39 21.33 17.57
N PHE A 446 -27.01 20.40 18.31
CA PHE A 446 -26.29 19.29 18.92
C PHE A 446 -25.49 18.49 17.88
N CYS A 447 -24.20 18.30 18.16
CA CYS A 447 -23.31 17.46 17.37
C CYS A 447 -22.20 16.88 18.25
N ILE A 448 -21.54 15.85 17.74
CA ILE A 448 -20.47 15.14 18.45
C ILE A 448 -19.23 15.23 17.58
N VAL A 449 -18.11 15.60 18.18
CA VAL A 449 -16.81 15.70 17.51
C VAL A 449 -15.80 14.95 18.35
N ILE A 450 -14.95 14.15 17.70
CA ILE A 450 -13.87 13.41 18.36
C ILE A 450 -12.55 14.04 17.90
N THR A 451 -11.63 14.33 18.83
CA THR A 451 -10.26 14.76 18.50
C THR A 451 -9.24 13.74 18.98
N SER A 452 -8.20 13.55 18.18
CA SER A 452 -7.02 12.76 18.55
C SER A 452 -5.76 13.47 18.05
N TRP A 453 -4.67 13.33 18.80
CA TRP A 453 -3.34 13.86 18.45
C TRP A 453 -2.51 12.83 17.68
N ARG A 454 -3.10 11.68 17.36
CA ARG A 454 -2.42 10.60 16.62
C ARG A 454 -2.09 11.05 15.20
N PRO A 455 -0.89 10.73 14.70
CA PRO A 455 -0.51 11.10 13.35
C PRO A 455 -1.34 10.33 12.33
N VAL A 456 -1.57 10.96 11.16
CA VAL A 456 -2.34 10.38 10.05
C VAL A 456 -1.77 9.03 9.56
N THR A 457 -0.47 8.81 9.77
CA THR A 457 0.22 7.58 9.37
C THR A 457 -0.07 6.40 10.30
N SER A 458 -0.43 6.64 11.58
CA SER A 458 -0.61 5.57 12.56
C SER A 458 -2.03 5.48 13.14
N PHE A 459 -2.84 6.55 13.08
CA PHE A 459 -4.14 6.61 13.76
C PHE A 459 -5.02 5.41 13.43
N ALA A 460 -4.98 4.95 12.18
CA ALA A 460 -5.88 3.92 11.71
C ALA A 460 -5.49 2.55 12.29
N THR A 461 -4.19 2.27 12.38
CA THR A 461 -3.67 1.07 13.06
C THR A 461 -3.89 1.14 14.56
N ASP A 462 -3.65 2.32 15.14
CA ASP A 462 -3.70 2.55 16.58
C ASP A 462 -5.14 2.53 17.12
N MET A 463 -6.12 3.02 16.36
CA MET A 463 -7.48 3.25 16.84
C MET A 463 -8.52 2.24 16.31
N LYS A 464 -8.18 1.37 15.36
CA LYS A 464 -9.15 0.46 14.70
C LYS A 464 -9.96 -0.41 15.67
N ASP A 465 -9.34 -0.83 16.76
CA ASP A 465 -9.94 -1.75 17.73
C ASP A 465 -10.71 -1.00 18.83
N TYR A 466 -10.61 0.33 18.87
CA TYR A 466 -11.07 1.16 19.97
C TYR A 466 -12.12 2.19 19.57
N VAL A 467 -12.19 2.53 18.29
CA VAL A 467 -13.16 3.46 17.73
C VAL A 467 -13.68 2.86 16.42
N PRO A 468 -14.99 2.89 16.14
CA PRO A 468 -15.55 2.36 14.91
C PRO A 468 -15.23 3.28 13.73
N LEU A 469 -13.95 3.31 13.31
CA LEU A 469 -13.43 4.27 12.33
C LEU A 469 -14.34 4.33 11.09
N HIS A 470 -14.82 3.18 10.61
CA HIS A 470 -15.69 3.04 9.43
C HIS A 470 -16.99 3.88 9.47
N GLU A 471 -17.48 4.28 10.65
CA GLU A 471 -18.65 5.15 10.82
C GLU A 471 -18.28 6.65 10.84
N LEU A 472 -17.01 6.96 11.01
CA LEU A 472 -16.52 8.32 11.19
C LEU A 472 -16.07 8.96 9.88
N LYS A 473 -16.19 10.28 9.83
CA LYS A 473 -15.56 11.12 8.82
C LYS A 473 -14.23 11.64 9.39
N VAL A 474 -13.11 11.13 8.88
CA VAL A 474 -11.78 11.49 9.40
C VAL A 474 -11.24 12.71 8.67
N PHE A 475 -10.87 13.74 9.43
CA PHE A 475 -10.18 14.93 8.92
C PHE A 475 -8.80 15.04 9.56
N ALA A 476 -7.76 15.31 8.76
CA ALA A 476 -6.44 15.66 9.24
C ALA A 476 -6.28 17.18 9.17
N VAL A 477 -6.07 17.84 10.30
CA VAL A 477 -6.02 19.31 10.34
C VAL A 477 -4.57 19.80 10.28
N GLU A 478 -4.31 20.70 9.34
CA GLU A 478 -3.04 21.39 9.14
C GLU A 478 -3.20 22.90 9.45
N ILE A 479 -2.10 23.54 9.87
CA ILE A 479 -2.02 25.02 9.93
C ILE A 479 -1.48 25.50 8.58
N ASP A 480 -2.07 26.56 8.03
CA ASP A 480 -1.48 27.27 6.88
C ASP A 480 -0.01 27.61 7.20
N GLY A 481 0.90 27.11 6.36
CA GLY A 481 2.35 27.27 6.52
C GLY A 481 2.88 28.65 6.21
#